data_AF-A0AAU4YP91-F1
#
_entry.id   AF-A0AAU4YP91-F1
#
_cell.length_a   1.000
_cell.length_b   1.000
_cell.length_c   1.000
_cell.angle_alpha   90.00
_cell.angle_beta   90.00
_cell.angle_gamma   90.00
#
_symmetry.space_group_name_H-M   'P 1'
#
loop_
_entity.id
_entity.type
_entity.pdbx_description
1 polymer ?
#
loop_
_entity_poly.entity_id
_entity_poly.type
_entity_poly.pdbx_seq_one_letter_code
_entity_poly.pdbx_strand_id
1 'polypeptide(L)'
;MTIRRILATAVAAAVTTPAVLLCATPALADAKPATSATSATAEAGRAHADKLRADTRADKVRSGRDAGRQRAGTPSIEELEKAAAQAQKAYDAAVAAENTAREAMEAALSKDSPLAVAERAAAKDAADAAIARTNADKTLADAEAALAALPETATAEERAAAEKAVADAKTAAQAAATAKIAADEKAAKAVTALNDARVASVQEWSKANQALKDAKKAKEAAEKALADALEVEPVPCDAENRLTTTLTGLPAKVVAGSTVDLKLRVTNGTDRTLDEVWPYVYFHGVEKGGYEPIDDYMHLQWSSAVQDWTDAGEDYTAGVVTSLKAGGHAEIKLRLKVDAEAPAAAGVAFIAADYLNNDGSCGGSPDVDAYDFEVAAAGSSPAPSATSGTAGGTGTQTQTTSTQPLSTTTGTLASTGSSSALPQLAGAAGAAMALGAGAVILVRRRQTPAVVSAGSAGSPGSAS
;
A
#
# COMPACT_ATOMS: atom_id res chain seq x y z
N MET A 1 22.20 11.60 -51.76
CA MET A 1 22.16 12.95 -51.16
C MET A 1 22.89 12.91 -49.82
N THR A 2 23.70 13.91 -49.60
CA THR A 2 24.93 13.86 -48.80
C THR A 2 24.72 14.67 -47.52
N ILE A 3 24.92 14.04 -46.34
CA ILE A 3 25.56 14.48 -45.08
C ILE A 3 25.28 15.94 -44.61
N ARG A 4 24.94 16.23 -43.34
CA ARG A 4 25.93 16.46 -42.26
C ARG A 4 25.27 16.70 -40.89
N ARG A 5 25.70 15.90 -39.90
CA ARG A 5 25.81 16.27 -38.47
C ARG A 5 26.92 17.30 -38.31
N ILE A 6 26.77 18.27 -37.41
CA ILE A 6 27.89 19.11 -36.93
C ILE A 6 27.85 19.18 -35.40
N LEU A 7 28.90 18.59 -34.82
CA LEU A 7 29.46 18.83 -33.50
C LEU A 7 30.69 19.74 -33.71
N ALA A 8 30.90 20.78 -32.90
CA ALA A 8 32.22 21.31 -32.53
C ALA A 8 32.05 22.33 -31.39
N THR A 9 32.48 22.04 -30.15
CA THR A 9 33.80 22.31 -29.52
C THR A 9 34.19 23.77 -29.33
N ALA A 10 34.58 24.05 -28.09
CA ALA A 10 34.96 25.31 -27.47
C ALA A 10 36.28 25.94 -27.98
N VAL A 11 36.46 27.25 -27.73
CA VAL A 11 37.76 27.87 -27.46
C VAL A 11 37.57 29.06 -26.51
N ALA A 12 38.31 29.06 -25.41
CA ALA A 12 38.55 30.21 -24.54
C ALA A 12 39.80 30.97 -25.02
N ALA A 13 39.79 32.31 -24.94
CA ALA A 13 41.00 33.12 -25.00
C ALA A 13 40.83 34.40 -24.18
N ALA A 14 41.71 34.55 -23.19
CA ALA A 14 41.88 35.74 -22.37
C ALA A 14 42.61 36.84 -23.16
N VAL A 15 42.26 38.12 -22.94
CA VAL A 15 43.13 39.26 -23.24
C VAL A 15 43.05 40.30 -22.13
N THR A 16 44.26 40.63 -21.69
CA THR A 16 44.80 41.62 -20.76
C THR A 16 44.30 43.08 -20.87
N THR A 17 44.12 43.71 -19.70
CA THR A 17 44.18 45.16 -19.34
C THR A 17 45.47 45.87 -19.83
N PRO A 18 45.69 47.22 -19.79
CA PRO A 18 45.24 48.21 -18.77
C PRO A 18 45.02 49.68 -19.22
N ALA A 19 44.55 50.55 -18.31
CA ALA A 19 45.05 51.92 -18.02
C ALA A 19 43.98 52.85 -17.40
N VAL A 20 44.18 53.28 -16.14
CA VAL A 20 44.47 54.67 -15.69
C VAL A 20 43.21 55.52 -15.41
N LEU A 21 42.78 55.68 -14.16
CA LEU A 21 43.18 56.69 -13.15
C LEU A 21 42.32 57.96 -13.24
N LEU A 22 41.35 58.10 -12.33
CA LEU A 22 40.99 59.42 -11.80
C LEU A 22 40.45 59.29 -10.37
N CYS A 23 41.27 59.75 -9.44
CA CYS A 23 40.94 59.97 -8.04
C CYS A 23 39.86 61.06 -7.92
N ALA A 24 38.83 60.80 -7.12
CA ALA A 24 38.18 61.82 -6.32
C ALA A 24 37.49 61.13 -5.13
N THR A 25 38.10 61.24 -3.96
CA THR A 25 37.41 61.03 -2.69
C THR A 25 36.41 62.17 -2.49
N PRO A 26 35.21 61.85 -1.98
CA PRO A 26 34.74 62.62 -0.85
C PRO A 26 34.63 61.68 0.34
N ALA A 27 35.32 62.05 1.40
CA ALA A 27 35.04 61.56 2.73
C ALA A 27 33.60 61.99 3.09
N LEU A 28 32.67 61.04 3.02
CA LEU A 28 31.45 61.07 3.81
C LEU A 28 31.44 59.79 4.64
N ALA A 29 31.58 59.98 5.95
CA ALA A 29 31.21 58.97 6.92
C ALA A 29 29.72 58.71 6.76
N ASP A 30 29.37 57.60 6.11
CA ASP A 30 27.99 57.15 6.01
C ASP A 30 27.80 55.97 6.96
N ALA A 31 27.01 56.22 7.99
CA ALA A 31 26.52 55.22 8.91
C ALA A 31 25.71 54.21 8.09
N LYS A 32 26.27 53.02 7.86
CA LYS A 32 25.54 51.87 7.32
C LYS A 32 24.28 51.68 8.21
N PRO A 33 23.06 51.80 7.66
CA PRO A 33 21.88 51.57 8.48
C PRO A 33 21.87 50.09 8.84
N ALA A 34 21.92 49.78 10.13
CA ALA A 34 21.70 48.44 10.68
C ALA A 34 20.31 47.87 10.32
N THR A 35 19.45 48.69 9.70
CA THR A 35 18.08 48.38 9.31
C THR A 35 17.99 47.31 8.20
N SER A 36 19.00 47.13 7.34
CA SER A 36 18.92 46.22 6.18
C SER A 36 19.36 44.78 6.45
N ALA A 37 20.12 44.51 7.52
CA ALA A 37 20.47 43.15 7.93
C ALA A 37 19.33 42.48 8.72
N THR A 38 18.65 43.25 9.58
CA THR A 38 17.52 42.78 10.40
C THR A 38 16.28 42.43 9.57
N SER A 39 16.03 43.14 8.45
CA SER A 39 14.92 42.82 7.55
C SER A 39 15.13 41.54 6.76
N ALA A 40 16.37 41.26 6.32
CA ALA A 40 16.71 40.05 5.58
C ALA A 40 16.64 38.79 6.47
N THR A 41 17.01 38.89 7.75
CA THR A 41 16.89 37.80 8.72
C THR A 41 15.43 37.53 9.11
N ALA A 42 14.60 38.57 9.24
CA ALA A 42 13.16 38.41 9.49
C ALA A 42 12.43 37.78 8.29
N GLU A 43 12.81 38.12 7.06
CA GLU A 43 12.27 37.54 5.84
C GLU A 43 12.67 36.06 5.67
N ALA A 44 13.93 35.71 5.96
CA ALA A 44 14.39 34.33 5.97
C ALA A 44 13.69 33.50 7.07
N GLY A 45 13.52 34.07 8.28
CA GLY A 45 12.77 33.46 9.36
C GLY A 45 11.30 33.22 9.00
N ARG A 46 10.67 34.16 8.28
CA ARG A 46 9.30 34.01 7.78
C ARG A 46 9.18 32.87 6.78
N ALA A 47 10.08 32.79 5.80
CA ALA A 47 10.09 31.70 4.82
C ALA A 47 10.29 30.33 5.49
N HIS A 48 11.11 30.26 6.54
CA HIS A 48 11.27 29.05 7.33
C HIS A 48 9.99 28.70 8.11
N ALA A 49 9.37 29.67 8.76
CA ALA A 49 8.10 29.51 9.49
C ALA A 49 6.98 29.01 8.56
N ASP A 50 6.84 29.60 7.37
CA ASP A 50 5.86 29.19 6.37
C ASP A 50 6.07 27.74 5.92
N LYS A 51 7.34 27.32 5.74
CA LYS A 51 7.67 25.93 5.41
C LYS A 51 7.30 24.98 6.55
N LEU A 52 7.70 25.27 7.79
CA LEU A 52 7.38 24.45 8.96
C LEU A 52 5.86 24.30 9.12
N ARG A 53 5.14 25.41 9.03
CA ARG A 53 3.66 25.43 9.07
C ARG A 53 3.06 24.57 7.97
N ALA A 54 3.55 24.67 6.73
CA ALA A 54 3.06 23.88 5.60
C ALA A 54 3.26 22.38 5.81
N ASP A 55 4.45 21.97 6.27
CA ASP A 55 4.79 20.57 6.55
C ASP A 55 3.88 20.04 7.68
N THR A 56 3.75 20.77 8.79
CA THR A 56 2.85 20.41 9.90
C THR A 56 1.39 20.30 9.46
N ARG A 57 0.90 21.26 8.66
CA ARG A 57 -0.48 21.24 8.14
C ARG A 57 -0.71 20.00 7.28
N ALA A 58 0.24 19.65 6.42
CA ALA A 58 0.13 18.47 5.55
C ALA A 58 -0.01 17.17 6.36
N ASP A 59 0.77 17.01 7.42
CA ASP A 59 0.69 15.83 8.28
C ASP A 59 -0.60 15.77 9.08
N LYS A 60 -1.08 16.91 9.63
CA LYS A 60 -2.36 16.95 10.35
C LYS A 60 -3.56 16.71 9.43
N VAL A 61 -3.54 17.25 8.20
CA VAL A 61 -4.58 16.98 7.19
C VAL A 61 -4.58 15.50 6.77
N ARG A 62 -3.42 14.84 6.69
CA ARG A 62 -3.34 13.39 6.46
C ARG A 62 -3.99 12.61 7.62
N SER A 63 -3.57 12.90 8.85
CA SER A 63 -4.09 12.25 10.05
C SER A 63 -5.60 12.46 10.26
N GLY A 64 -6.09 13.69 10.07
CA GLY A 64 -7.51 14.00 10.20
C GLY A 64 -8.37 13.35 9.11
N ARG A 65 -7.86 13.19 7.88
CA ARG A 65 -8.55 12.42 6.83
C ARG A 65 -8.66 10.94 7.18
N ASP A 66 -7.61 10.34 7.75
CA ASP A 66 -7.67 8.95 8.23
C ASP A 66 -8.72 8.79 9.34
N ALA A 67 -8.77 9.73 10.29
CA ALA A 67 -9.80 9.74 11.32
C ALA A 67 -11.22 9.94 10.75
N GLY A 68 -11.39 10.82 9.76
CA GLY A 68 -12.67 11.02 9.05
C GLY A 68 -13.12 9.77 8.30
N ARG A 69 -12.19 9.08 7.64
CA ARG A 69 -12.43 7.83 6.91
C ARG A 69 -12.92 6.72 7.84
N GLN A 70 -12.28 6.55 9.00
CA GLN A 70 -12.69 5.61 10.04
C GLN A 70 -14.10 5.92 10.57
N ARG A 71 -14.40 7.19 10.82
CA ARG A 71 -15.75 7.62 11.26
C ARG A 71 -16.83 7.35 10.21
N ALA A 72 -16.49 7.41 8.93
CA ALA A 72 -17.37 7.09 7.81
C ALA A 72 -17.47 5.58 7.50
N GLY A 73 -16.86 4.71 8.32
CA GLY A 73 -16.88 3.26 8.13
C GLY A 73 -16.07 2.77 6.91
N THR A 74 -15.15 3.60 6.41
CA THR A 74 -14.25 3.27 5.30
C THR A 74 -12.88 2.87 5.86
N PRO A 75 -12.14 1.89 5.28
CA PRO A 75 -10.88 1.40 5.85
C PRO A 75 -9.76 2.46 5.83
N SER A 76 -8.97 2.61 6.90
CA SER A 76 -7.83 3.55 6.94
C SER A 76 -6.74 3.21 5.91
N ILE A 77 -5.81 4.14 5.63
CA ILE A 77 -4.67 3.86 4.74
C ILE A 77 -3.86 2.65 5.26
N GLU A 78 -3.59 2.58 6.56
CA GLU A 78 -2.88 1.44 7.17
C GLU A 78 -3.63 0.11 6.97
N GLU A 79 -4.96 0.12 7.09
CA GLU A 79 -5.78 -1.06 6.83
C GLU A 79 -5.75 -1.47 5.35
N LEU A 80 -5.73 -0.51 4.43
CA LEU A 80 -5.61 -0.74 2.98
C LEU A 80 -4.22 -1.25 2.59
N GLU A 81 -3.15 -0.73 3.19
CA GLU A 81 -1.78 -1.23 3.02
C GLU A 81 -1.67 -2.69 3.47
N LYS A 82 -2.23 -3.00 4.66
CA LYS A 82 -2.29 -4.36 5.17
C LYS A 82 -3.10 -5.28 4.25
N ALA A 83 -4.23 -4.81 3.75
CA ALA A 83 -5.06 -5.56 2.80
C ALA A 83 -4.32 -5.83 1.48
N ALA A 84 -3.62 -4.84 0.93
CA ALA A 84 -2.80 -4.99 -0.27
C ALA A 84 -1.66 -6.00 -0.06
N ALA A 85 -0.96 -5.93 1.09
CA ALA A 85 0.09 -6.89 1.44
C ALA A 85 -0.45 -8.33 1.59
N GLN A 86 -1.63 -8.49 2.20
CA GLN A 86 -2.29 -9.79 2.31
C GLN A 86 -2.72 -10.34 0.95
N ALA A 87 -3.28 -9.49 0.08
CA ALA A 87 -3.70 -9.87 -1.26
C ALA A 87 -2.50 -10.26 -2.14
N GLN A 88 -1.38 -9.53 -2.02
CA GLN A 88 -0.11 -9.88 -2.67
C GLN A 88 0.38 -11.27 -2.22
N LYS A 89 0.41 -11.53 -0.91
CA LYS A 89 0.81 -12.84 -0.38
C LYS A 89 -0.10 -13.97 -0.87
N ALA A 90 -1.41 -13.73 -0.95
CA ALA A 90 -2.37 -14.70 -1.47
C ALA A 90 -2.14 -14.97 -2.98
N TYR A 91 -1.85 -13.93 -3.76
CA TYR A 91 -1.47 -14.05 -5.16
C TYR A 91 -0.20 -14.88 -5.34
N ASP A 92 0.86 -14.61 -4.56
CA ASP A 92 2.12 -15.37 -4.64
C ASP A 92 1.94 -16.85 -4.28
N ALA A 93 1.12 -17.13 -3.26
CA ALA A 93 0.76 -18.51 -2.91
C ALA A 93 -0.03 -19.20 -4.03
N ALA A 94 -0.95 -18.48 -4.70
CA ALA A 94 -1.72 -19.02 -5.82
C ALA A 94 -0.84 -19.27 -7.06
N VAL A 95 0.15 -18.40 -7.32
CA VAL A 95 1.17 -18.61 -8.37
C VAL A 95 1.97 -19.87 -8.08
N ALA A 96 2.45 -20.05 -6.85
CA ALA A 96 3.19 -21.24 -6.45
C ALA A 96 2.34 -22.53 -6.62
N ALA A 97 1.08 -22.48 -6.19
CA ALA A 97 0.15 -23.60 -6.33
C ALA A 97 -0.15 -23.95 -7.80
N GLU A 98 -0.38 -22.94 -8.66
CA GLU A 98 -0.59 -23.16 -10.10
C GLU A 98 0.66 -23.75 -10.77
N ASN A 99 1.85 -23.26 -10.43
CA ASN A 99 3.10 -23.81 -10.94
C ASN A 99 3.27 -25.29 -10.54
N THR A 100 3.06 -25.64 -9.26
CA THR A 100 3.12 -27.02 -8.79
C THR A 100 2.08 -27.91 -9.49
N ALA A 101 0.84 -27.43 -9.66
CA ALA A 101 -0.20 -28.18 -10.34
C ALA A 101 0.10 -28.35 -11.85
N ARG A 102 0.70 -27.35 -12.48
CA ARG A 102 1.15 -27.41 -13.88
C ARG A 102 2.25 -28.45 -14.07
N GLU A 103 3.27 -28.46 -13.21
CA GLU A 103 4.35 -29.46 -13.24
C GLU A 103 3.80 -30.89 -13.06
N ALA A 104 2.87 -31.09 -12.12
CA ALA A 104 2.23 -32.38 -11.91
C ALA A 104 1.40 -32.82 -13.13
N MET A 105 0.71 -31.89 -13.78
CA MET A 105 -0.06 -32.12 -15.00
C MET A 105 0.85 -32.48 -16.18
N GLU A 106 1.94 -31.73 -16.39
CA GLU A 106 2.95 -32.03 -17.42
C GLU A 106 3.58 -33.41 -17.19
N ALA A 107 3.93 -33.75 -15.94
CA ALA A 107 4.46 -35.06 -15.58
C ALA A 107 3.46 -36.20 -15.88
N ALA A 108 2.17 -36.01 -15.62
CA ALA A 108 1.12 -36.99 -15.91
C ALA A 108 0.83 -37.13 -17.42
N LEU A 109 0.95 -36.04 -18.19
CA LEU A 109 0.77 -36.06 -19.64
C LEU A 109 1.99 -36.63 -20.39
N SER A 110 3.16 -36.63 -19.76
CA SER A 110 4.38 -37.19 -20.34
C SER A 110 4.19 -38.63 -20.82
N LYS A 111 4.73 -38.92 -22.01
CA LYS A 111 4.83 -40.27 -22.57
C LYS A 111 5.66 -41.21 -21.70
N ASP A 112 6.54 -40.64 -20.89
CA ASP A 112 7.45 -41.36 -19.98
C ASP A 112 6.89 -41.43 -18.56
N SER A 113 5.64 -40.97 -18.34
CA SER A 113 4.97 -41.17 -17.07
C SER A 113 4.85 -42.68 -16.76
N PRO A 114 4.92 -43.09 -15.48
CA PRO A 114 4.83 -44.50 -15.10
C PRO A 114 3.57 -45.20 -15.64
N LEU A 115 2.44 -44.49 -15.71
CA LEU A 115 1.19 -45.01 -16.26
C LEU A 115 1.23 -45.13 -17.79
N ALA A 116 1.87 -44.20 -18.50
CA ALA A 116 2.03 -44.31 -19.95
C ALA A 116 3.03 -45.41 -20.35
N VAL A 117 4.03 -45.68 -19.52
CA VAL A 117 4.93 -46.84 -19.70
C VAL A 117 4.17 -48.14 -19.45
N ALA A 118 3.37 -48.21 -18.38
CA ALA A 118 2.58 -49.38 -18.04
C ALA A 118 1.50 -49.69 -19.09
N GLU A 119 0.84 -48.67 -19.63
CA GLU A 119 -0.13 -48.80 -20.72
C GLU A 119 0.52 -49.37 -21.98
N ARG A 120 1.66 -48.81 -22.42
CA ARG A 120 2.41 -49.33 -23.58
C ARG A 120 2.85 -50.78 -23.39
N ALA A 121 3.29 -51.14 -22.19
CA ALA A 121 3.67 -52.51 -21.87
C ALA A 121 2.46 -53.46 -21.92
N ALA A 122 1.31 -53.07 -21.35
CA ALA A 122 0.10 -53.88 -21.39
C ALA A 122 -0.48 -54.02 -22.81
N ALA A 123 -0.40 -52.95 -23.62
CA ALA A 123 -0.77 -52.99 -25.03
C ALA A 123 0.11 -53.96 -25.83
N LYS A 124 1.41 -53.99 -25.54
CA LYS A 124 2.34 -54.97 -26.12
C LYS A 124 1.99 -56.40 -25.71
N ASP A 125 1.74 -56.65 -24.42
CA ASP A 125 1.33 -57.98 -23.93
C ASP A 125 0.06 -58.46 -24.63
N ALA A 126 -0.94 -57.58 -24.82
CA ALA A 126 -2.18 -57.91 -25.52
C ALA A 126 -1.95 -58.23 -27.01
N ALA A 127 -1.08 -57.47 -27.69
CA ALA A 127 -0.71 -57.73 -29.07
C ALA A 127 0.02 -59.09 -29.22
N ASP A 128 0.98 -59.37 -28.34
CA ASP A 128 1.71 -60.63 -28.34
C ASP A 128 0.78 -61.83 -28.06
N ALA A 129 -0.18 -61.67 -27.13
CA ALA A 129 -1.19 -62.70 -26.84
C ALA A 129 -2.18 -62.91 -28.01
N ALA A 130 -2.52 -61.86 -28.76
CA ALA A 130 -3.33 -61.98 -29.97
C ALA A 130 -2.62 -62.77 -31.07
N ILE A 131 -1.31 -62.55 -31.25
CA ILE A 131 -0.46 -63.31 -32.17
C ILE A 131 -0.38 -64.77 -31.72
N ALA A 132 -0.15 -65.03 -30.44
CA ALA A 132 -0.08 -66.38 -29.88
C ALA A 132 -1.39 -67.16 -30.10
N ARG A 133 -2.54 -66.52 -29.88
CA ARG A 133 -3.85 -67.10 -30.19
C ARG A 133 -3.99 -67.44 -31.67
N THR A 134 -3.65 -66.51 -32.56
CA THR A 134 -3.73 -66.72 -34.02
C THR A 134 -2.90 -67.94 -34.44
N ASN A 135 -1.71 -68.09 -33.88
CA ASN A 135 -0.84 -69.23 -34.14
C ASN A 135 -1.42 -70.54 -33.59
N ALA A 136 -1.96 -70.54 -32.36
CA ALA A 136 -2.55 -71.72 -31.75
C ALA A 136 -3.82 -72.18 -32.48
N ASP A 137 -4.68 -71.25 -32.90
CA ASP A 137 -5.88 -71.52 -33.70
C ASP A 137 -5.48 -72.11 -35.07
N LYS A 138 -4.41 -71.60 -35.69
CA LYS A 138 -3.84 -72.18 -36.91
C LYS A 138 -3.33 -73.61 -36.69
N THR A 139 -2.59 -73.86 -35.61
CA THR A 139 -2.09 -75.21 -35.29
C THR A 139 -3.23 -76.20 -35.06
N LEU A 140 -4.32 -75.79 -34.40
CA LEU A 140 -5.51 -76.61 -34.25
C LEU A 140 -6.14 -76.95 -35.62
N ALA A 141 -6.33 -75.95 -36.48
CA ALA A 141 -6.89 -76.16 -37.81
C ALA A 141 -6.02 -77.11 -38.67
N ASP A 142 -4.69 -76.93 -38.62
CA ASP A 142 -3.75 -77.78 -39.34
C ASP A 142 -3.77 -79.24 -38.79
N ALA A 143 -3.92 -79.43 -37.47
CA ALA A 143 -4.04 -80.75 -36.85
C ALA A 143 -5.37 -81.47 -37.19
N GLU A 144 -6.49 -80.72 -37.18
CA GLU A 144 -7.80 -81.24 -37.58
C GLU A 144 -7.81 -81.64 -39.07
N ALA A 145 -7.17 -80.84 -39.94
CA ALA A 145 -7.01 -81.17 -41.35
C ALA A 145 -6.15 -82.42 -41.57
N ALA A 146 -5.07 -82.60 -40.80
CA ALA A 146 -4.22 -83.78 -40.88
C ALA A 146 -4.95 -85.05 -40.44
N LEU A 147 -5.76 -84.98 -39.37
CA LEU A 147 -6.61 -86.09 -38.93
C LEU A 147 -7.64 -86.47 -40.01
N ALA A 148 -8.27 -85.49 -40.64
CA ALA A 148 -9.25 -85.70 -41.71
C ALA A 148 -8.64 -86.27 -43.00
N ALA A 149 -7.35 -86.05 -43.25
CA ALA A 149 -6.64 -86.53 -44.43
C ALA A 149 -6.14 -87.99 -44.31
N LEU A 150 -6.30 -88.64 -43.15
CA LEU A 150 -5.86 -90.02 -42.96
C LEU A 150 -6.65 -90.99 -43.87
N PRO A 151 -5.97 -91.88 -44.61
CA PRO A 151 -6.64 -92.87 -45.44
C PRO A 151 -7.37 -93.92 -44.60
N GLU A 152 -8.33 -94.64 -45.19
CA GLU A 152 -9.03 -95.73 -44.49
C GLU A 152 -8.09 -96.87 -44.07
N THR A 153 -6.94 -97.02 -44.72
CA THR A 153 -5.89 -97.99 -44.38
C THR A 153 -4.94 -97.54 -43.26
N ALA A 154 -5.10 -96.33 -42.71
CA ALA A 154 -4.24 -95.82 -41.63
C ALA A 154 -4.26 -96.73 -40.41
N THR A 155 -3.11 -96.94 -39.76
CA THR A 155 -3.04 -97.82 -38.59
C THR A 155 -3.77 -97.22 -37.40
N ALA A 156 -4.09 -98.06 -36.42
CA ALA A 156 -4.66 -97.58 -35.16
C ALA A 156 -3.71 -96.62 -34.44
N GLU A 157 -2.38 -96.83 -34.54
CA GLU A 157 -1.40 -95.91 -33.95
C GLU A 157 -1.38 -94.55 -34.67
N GLU A 158 -1.45 -94.52 -36.00
CA GLU A 158 -1.47 -93.27 -36.78
C GLU A 158 -2.70 -92.42 -36.46
N ARG A 159 -3.88 -93.05 -36.36
CA ARG A 159 -5.11 -92.36 -35.93
C ARG A 159 -5.00 -91.84 -34.50
N ALA A 160 -4.55 -92.67 -33.57
CA ALA A 160 -4.38 -92.25 -32.17
C ALA A 160 -3.39 -91.08 -32.03
N ALA A 161 -2.32 -91.06 -32.81
CA ALA A 161 -1.36 -89.96 -32.83
C ALA A 161 -1.96 -88.66 -33.36
N ALA A 162 -2.75 -88.72 -34.44
CA ALA A 162 -3.43 -87.56 -34.99
C ALA A 162 -4.54 -87.02 -34.06
N GLU A 163 -5.33 -87.91 -33.45
CA GLU A 163 -6.33 -87.55 -32.42
C GLU A 163 -5.67 -86.86 -31.21
N LYS A 164 -4.52 -87.39 -30.75
CA LYS A 164 -3.74 -86.77 -29.70
C LYS A 164 -3.22 -85.38 -30.10
N ALA A 165 -2.74 -85.22 -31.34
CA ALA A 165 -2.29 -83.92 -31.84
C ALA A 165 -3.43 -82.88 -31.86
N VAL A 166 -4.64 -83.27 -32.24
CA VAL A 166 -5.84 -82.41 -32.17
C VAL A 166 -6.15 -82.05 -30.72
N ALA A 167 -6.12 -83.02 -29.80
CA ALA A 167 -6.39 -82.76 -28.37
C ALA A 167 -5.37 -81.80 -27.75
N ASP A 168 -4.08 -81.98 -28.05
CA ASP A 168 -2.98 -81.13 -27.59
C ASP A 168 -3.13 -79.71 -28.17
N ALA A 169 -3.39 -79.60 -29.48
CA ALA A 169 -3.59 -78.31 -30.16
C ALA A 169 -4.84 -77.56 -29.65
N LYS A 170 -5.93 -78.29 -29.37
CA LYS A 170 -7.16 -77.71 -28.80
C LYS A 170 -6.91 -77.15 -27.40
N THR A 171 -6.16 -77.88 -26.58
CA THR A 171 -5.76 -77.42 -25.25
C THR A 171 -4.89 -76.15 -25.34
N ALA A 172 -3.93 -76.12 -26.27
CA ALA A 172 -3.10 -74.95 -26.52
C ALA A 172 -3.91 -73.74 -27.01
N ALA A 173 -4.86 -73.93 -27.93
CA ALA A 173 -5.76 -72.88 -28.42
C ALA A 173 -6.64 -72.31 -27.30
N GLN A 174 -7.20 -73.16 -26.43
CA GLN A 174 -7.97 -72.72 -25.26
C GLN A 174 -7.13 -71.93 -24.25
N ALA A 175 -5.89 -72.36 -24.00
CA ALA A 175 -4.96 -71.65 -23.14
C ALA A 175 -4.59 -70.28 -23.73
N ALA A 176 -4.30 -70.21 -25.04
CA ALA A 176 -4.00 -68.97 -25.73
C ALA A 176 -5.19 -68.01 -25.77
N ALA A 177 -6.42 -68.51 -25.95
CA ALA A 177 -7.64 -67.72 -25.88
C ALA A 177 -7.82 -67.10 -24.48
N THR A 178 -7.60 -67.88 -23.42
CA THR A 178 -7.67 -67.40 -22.02
C THR A 178 -6.60 -66.33 -21.75
N ALA A 179 -5.37 -66.58 -22.19
CA ALA A 179 -4.26 -65.63 -22.06
C ALA A 179 -4.56 -64.30 -22.78
N LYS A 180 -5.15 -64.36 -23.97
CA LYS A 180 -5.56 -63.16 -24.71
C LYS A 180 -6.61 -62.34 -23.95
N ILE A 181 -7.65 -62.98 -23.41
CA ILE A 181 -8.67 -62.28 -22.62
C ILE A 181 -8.03 -61.57 -21.43
N ALA A 182 -7.17 -62.26 -20.68
CA ALA A 182 -6.46 -61.66 -19.55
C ALA A 182 -5.57 -60.48 -19.96
N ALA A 183 -4.87 -60.58 -21.09
CA ALA A 183 -4.02 -59.52 -21.60
C ALA A 183 -4.82 -58.29 -22.09
N ASP A 184 -5.94 -58.52 -22.80
CA ASP A 184 -6.85 -57.45 -23.22
C ASP A 184 -7.45 -56.70 -22.01
N GLU A 185 -7.89 -57.44 -20.99
CA GLU A 185 -8.40 -56.83 -19.75
C GLU A 185 -7.33 -55.99 -19.03
N LYS A 186 -6.09 -56.47 -19.00
CA LYS A 186 -4.95 -55.74 -18.43
C LYS A 186 -4.66 -54.46 -19.21
N ALA A 187 -4.68 -54.53 -20.54
CA ALA A 187 -4.51 -53.36 -21.41
C ALA A 187 -5.63 -52.33 -21.20
N ALA A 188 -6.89 -52.78 -21.15
CA ALA A 188 -8.04 -51.90 -20.90
C ALA A 188 -7.92 -51.19 -19.54
N LYS A 189 -7.55 -51.91 -18.47
CA LYS A 189 -7.32 -51.32 -17.14
C LYS A 189 -6.18 -50.30 -17.14
N ALA A 190 -5.11 -50.55 -17.88
CA ALA A 190 -3.98 -49.63 -17.98
C ALA A 190 -4.34 -48.33 -18.71
N VAL A 191 -5.13 -48.42 -19.79
CA VAL A 191 -5.67 -47.25 -20.50
C VAL A 191 -6.57 -46.41 -19.58
N THR A 192 -7.50 -47.06 -18.87
CA THR A 192 -8.38 -46.37 -17.91
C THR A 192 -7.56 -45.65 -16.84
N ALA A 193 -6.60 -46.34 -16.21
CA ALA A 193 -5.76 -45.75 -15.17
C ALA A 193 -4.96 -44.54 -15.67
N LEU A 194 -4.41 -44.59 -16.89
CA LEU A 194 -3.69 -43.47 -17.50
C LEU A 194 -4.62 -42.28 -17.75
N ASN A 195 -5.80 -42.53 -18.33
CA ASN A 195 -6.75 -41.47 -18.64
C ASN A 195 -7.31 -40.81 -17.38
N ASP A 196 -7.66 -41.60 -16.36
CA ASP A 196 -8.14 -41.09 -15.07
C ASP A 196 -7.09 -40.20 -14.40
N ALA A 197 -5.82 -40.61 -14.41
CA ALA A 197 -4.72 -39.82 -13.85
C ALA A 197 -4.51 -38.50 -14.61
N ARG A 198 -4.61 -38.51 -15.95
CA ARG A 198 -4.51 -37.29 -16.78
C ARG A 198 -5.69 -36.35 -16.56
N VAL A 199 -6.91 -36.88 -16.45
CA VAL A 199 -8.10 -36.07 -16.16
C VAL A 199 -7.97 -35.44 -14.78
N ALA A 200 -7.57 -36.22 -13.77
CA ALA A 200 -7.36 -35.71 -12.41
C ALA A 200 -6.30 -34.59 -12.39
N SER A 201 -5.17 -34.77 -13.07
CA SER A 201 -4.11 -33.75 -13.08
C SER A 201 -4.52 -32.44 -13.76
N VAL A 202 -5.26 -32.53 -14.87
CA VAL A 202 -5.80 -31.34 -15.56
C VAL A 202 -6.86 -30.63 -14.73
N GLN A 203 -7.71 -31.38 -14.01
CA GLN A 203 -8.71 -30.80 -13.11
C GLN A 203 -8.05 -30.04 -11.95
N GLU A 204 -7.00 -30.59 -11.34
CA GLU A 204 -6.26 -29.92 -10.27
C GLU A 204 -5.57 -28.64 -10.78
N TRP A 205 -4.92 -28.70 -11.94
CA TRP A 205 -4.36 -27.50 -12.58
C TRP A 205 -5.43 -26.45 -12.89
N SER A 206 -6.60 -26.87 -13.38
CA SER A 206 -7.71 -25.95 -13.68
C SER A 206 -8.21 -25.22 -12.43
N LYS A 207 -8.33 -25.92 -11.29
CA LYS A 207 -8.69 -25.31 -10.00
C LYS A 207 -7.62 -24.32 -9.53
N ALA A 208 -6.34 -24.69 -9.62
CA ALA A 208 -5.23 -23.82 -9.23
C ALA A 208 -5.16 -22.55 -10.10
N ASN A 209 -5.37 -22.70 -11.42
CA ASN A 209 -5.42 -21.58 -12.35
C ASN A 209 -6.62 -20.65 -12.08
N GLN A 210 -7.77 -21.19 -11.69
CA GLN A 210 -8.91 -20.38 -11.28
C GLN A 210 -8.59 -19.59 -9.99
N ALA A 211 -8.01 -20.25 -8.98
CA ALA A 211 -7.58 -19.59 -7.75
C ALA A 211 -6.55 -18.48 -8.02
N LEU A 212 -5.62 -18.67 -8.95
CA LEU A 212 -4.67 -17.65 -9.39
C LEU A 212 -5.38 -16.42 -9.98
N LYS A 213 -6.37 -16.63 -10.86
CA LYS A 213 -7.16 -15.52 -11.44
C LYS A 213 -7.92 -14.74 -10.38
N ASP A 214 -8.52 -15.43 -9.42
CA ASP A 214 -9.29 -14.80 -8.36
C ASP A 214 -8.38 -14.05 -7.39
N ALA A 215 -7.22 -14.62 -7.04
CA ALA A 215 -6.21 -13.94 -6.23
C ALA A 215 -5.63 -12.71 -6.94
N LYS A 216 -5.41 -12.78 -8.26
CA LYS A 216 -4.97 -11.63 -9.06
C LYS A 216 -5.98 -10.48 -9.03
N LYS A 217 -7.27 -10.79 -9.24
CA LYS A 217 -8.35 -9.78 -9.15
C LYS A 217 -8.41 -9.15 -7.76
N ALA A 218 -8.30 -9.96 -6.71
CA ALA A 218 -8.30 -9.47 -5.33
C ALA A 218 -7.11 -8.54 -5.06
N LYS A 219 -5.92 -8.90 -5.57
CA LYS A 219 -4.72 -8.05 -5.51
C LYS A 219 -4.94 -6.72 -6.23
N GLU A 220 -5.38 -6.75 -7.48
CA GLU A 220 -5.64 -5.52 -8.27
C GLU A 220 -6.69 -4.62 -7.60
N ALA A 221 -7.73 -5.21 -7.00
CA ALA A 221 -8.74 -4.47 -6.25
C ALA A 221 -8.19 -3.82 -4.98
N ALA A 222 -7.33 -4.52 -4.23
CA ALA A 222 -6.71 -3.99 -3.02
C ALA A 222 -5.69 -2.88 -3.33
N GLU A 223 -4.87 -3.07 -4.37
CA GLU A 223 -3.94 -2.05 -4.86
C GLU A 223 -4.68 -0.82 -5.37
N LYS A 224 -5.77 -1.00 -6.12
CA LYS A 224 -6.61 0.11 -6.56
C LYS A 224 -7.25 0.85 -5.39
N ALA A 225 -7.77 0.15 -4.40
CA ALA A 225 -8.37 0.79 -3.22
C ALA A 225 -7.34 1.61 -2.44
N LEU A 226 -6.10 1.11 -2.30
CA LEU A 226 -5.00 1.85 -1.71
C LEU A 226 -4.62 3.07 -2.56
N ALA A 227 -4.48 2.90 -3.87
CA ALA A 227 -4.17 3.99 -4.79
C ALA A 227 -5.24 5.08 -4.76
N ASP A 228 -6.52 4.73 -4.85
CA ASP A 228 -7.65 5.67 -4.76
C ASP A 228 -7.69 6.39 -3.39
N ALA A 229 -7.24 5.73 -2.32
CA ALA A 229 -7.13 6.37 -1.01
C ALA A 229 -5.95 7.35 -0.91
N LEU A 230 -4.86 7.09 -1.63
CA LEU A 230 -3.67 7.95 -1.72
C LEU A 230 -3.86 9.10 -2.72
N GLU A 231 -4.63 8.89 -3.80
CA GLU A 231 -4.94 9.86 -4.86
C GLU A 231 -6.04 10.86 -4.48
N VAL A 232 -6.55 10.84 -3.24
CA VAL A 232 -7.27 12.02 -2.74
C VAL A 232 -6.24 13.14 -2.62
N GLU A 233 -6.07 13.87 -3.72
CA GLU A 233 -5.20 15.03 -3.81
C GLU A 233 -5.49 15.90 -2.59
N PRO A 234 -4.45 16.41 -1.91
CA PRO A 234 -4.67 17.38 -0.86
C PRO A 234 -5.49 18.50 -1.50
N VAL A 235 -6.76 18.66 -1.09
CA VAL A 235 -7.47 19.90 -1.34
C VAL A 235 -6.53 20.96 -0.79
N PRO A 236 -5.93 21.84 -1.63
CA PRO A 236 -5.01 22.84 -1.13
C PRO A 236 -5.80 23.64 -0.11
N CYS A 237 -5.37 23.59 1.16
CA CYS A 237 -6.12 24.25 2.21
C CYS A 237 -6.18 25.75 1.90
N ASP A 238 -7.39 26.27 1.74
CA ASP A 238 -7.63 27.61 1.25
C ASP A 238 -7.11 28.67 2.23
N ALA A 239 -6.60 29.76 1.68
CA ALA A 239 -6.33 30.96 2.47
C ALA A 239 -7.67 31.51 3.01
N GLU A 240 -7.81 31.55 4.32
CA GLU A 240 -9.01 32.02 5.02
C GLU A 240 -8.70 33.35 5.70
N ASN A 241 -8.92 34.45 4.97
CA ASN A 241 -8.67 35.81 5.46
C ASN A 241 -9.53 36.18 6.68
N ARG A 242 -10.61 35.44 6.95
CA ARG A 242 -11.47 35.67 8.12
C ARG A 242 -11.05 34.84 9.33
N LEU A 243 -10.05 33.97 9.23
CA LEU A 243 -9.41 33.32 10.38
C LEU A 243 -8.19 34.15 10.78
N THR A 244 -8.27 34.84 11.92
CA THR A 244 -7.22 35.78 12.35
C THR A 244 -6.61 35.37 13.68
N THR A 245 -5.34 35.70 13.84
CA THR A 245 -4.61 35.51 15.10
C THR A 245 -4.11 36.83 15.65
N THR A 246 -4.04 36.93 16.97
CA THR A 246 -3.50 38.12 17.63
C THR A 246 -2.72 37.72 18.86
N LEU A 247 -1.44 38.10 18.90
CA LEU A 247 -0.59 37.90 20.07
C LEU A 247 -0.56 39.18 20.91
N THR A 248 -0.76 39.03 22.21
CA THR A 248 -0.72 40.15 23.17
C THR A 248 0.15 39.79 24.36
N GLY A 249 0.78 40.82 24.95
CA GLY A 249 1.66 40.66 26.11
C GLY A 249 3.13 40.46 25.78
N LEU A 250 3.53 40.41 24.50
CA LEU A 250 4.94 40.32 24.11
C LEU A 250 5.64 41.66 24.40
N PRO A 251 6.65 41.70 25.28
CA PRO A 251 7.42 42.91 25.52
C PRO A 251 8.37 43.16 24.35
N ALA A 252 8.74 44.43 24.12
CA ALA A 252 9.73 44.75 23.09
C ALA A 252 11.12 44.16 23.41
N LYS A 253 11.38 43.86 24.68
CA LYS A 253 12.62 43.28 25.17
C LYS A 253 12.34 42.16 26.16
N VAL A 254 12.88 40.98 25.88
CA VAL A 254 12.90 39.80 26.75
C VAL A 254 14.34 39.60 27.22
N VAL A 255 14.54 39.43 28.52
CA VAL A 255 15.90 39.26 29.08
C VAL A 255 16.21 37.76 29.15
N ALA A 256 17.43 37.36 28.81
CA ALA A 256 17.90 35.99 28.98
C ALA A 256 17.73 35.55 30.45
N GLY A 257 17.20 34.34 30.65
CA GLY A 257 16.84 33.79 31.96
C GLY A 257 15.47 34.24 32.47
N SER A 258 14.70 34.99 31.68
CA SER A 258 13.35 35.43 32.05
C SER A 258 12.25 34.53 31.48
N THR A 259 11.05 34.68 32.05
CA THR A 259 9.84 34.02 31.59
C THR A 259 8.78 35.09 31.34
N VAL A 260 8.11 34.99 30.18
CA VAL A 260 7.09 35.94 29.74
C VAL A 260 5.80 35.20 29.42
N ASP A 261 4.70 35.62 30.06
CA ASP A 261 3.37 35.10 29.78
C ASP A 261 2.67 35.98 28.74
N LEU A 262 2.12 35.35 27.70
CA LEU A 262 1.48 35.96 26.55
C LEU A 262 0.06 35.41 26.39
N LYS A 263 -0.76 36.09 25.58
CA LYS A 263 -2.07 35.59 25.18
C LYS A 263 -2.19 35.61 23.67
N LEU A 264 -2.51 34.44 23.11
CA LEU A 264 -2.87 34.25 21.72
C LEU A 264 -4.39 34.18 21.62
N ARG A 265 -4.99 35.08 20.84
CA ARG A 265 -6.39 35.00 20.44
C ARG A 265 -6.48 34.47 19.02
N VAL A 266 -7.30 33.44 18.81
CA VAL A 266 -7.68 32.93 17.50
C VAL A 266 -9.14 33.27 17.27
N THR A 267 -9.45 33.97 16.17
CA THR A 267 -10.81 34.44 15.87
C THR A 267 -11.31 33.81 14.59
N ASN A 268 -12.45 33.12 14.67
CA ASN A 268 -13.17 32.66 13.50
C ASN A 268 -14.14 33.76 13.06
N GLY A 269 -13.70 34.59 12.12
CA GLY A 269 -14.53 35.60 11.50
C GLY A 269 -15.44 35.06 10.40
N THR A 270 -15.41 33.76 10.05
CA THR A 270 -16.26 33.15 9.01
C THR A 270 -17.72 33.03 9.45
N ASP A 271 -18.59 32.63 8.52
CA ASP A 271 -20.01 32.33 8.77
C ASP A 271 -20.27 30.85 9.12
N ARG A 272 -19.22 30.02 9.23
CA ARG A 272 -19.31 28.60 9.58
C ARG A 272 -18.55 28.28 10.86
N THR A 273 -18.86 27.13 11.45
CA THR A 273 -18.08 26.58 12.56
C THR A 273 -16.84 25.90 11.99
N LEU A 274 -15.68 26.12 12.62
CA LEU A 274 -14.45 25.39 12.32
C LEU A 274 -14.31 24.26 13.33
N ASP A 275 -14.25 23.02 12.87
CA ASP A 275 -14.33 21.86 13.76
C ASP A 275 -13.06 21.65 14.56
N GLU A 276 -11.91 21.76 13.90
CA GLU A 276 -10.60 21.62 14.52
C GLU A 276 -9.69 22.75 14.05
N VAL A 277 -9.24 23.60 14.96
CA VAL A 277 -8.36 24.75 14.68
C VAL A 277 -7.05 24.58 15.42
N TRP A 278 -5.93 24.70 14.71
CA TRP A 278 -4.57 24.54 15.18
C TRP A 278 -3.85 25.90 15.17
N PRO A 279 -3.64 26.53 16.34
CA PRO A 279 -2.85 27.75 16.44
C PRO A 279 -1.37 27.40 16.26
N TYR A 280 -0.72 28.00 15.28
CA TYR A 280 0.72 27.86 15.01
C TYR A 280 1.48 29.00 15.68
N VAL A 281 2.56 28.67 16.40
CA VAL A 281 3.39 29.62 17.14
C VAL A 281 4.85 29.21 17.02
N TYR A 282 5.65 30.05 16.37
CA TYR A 282 7.09 29.83 16.21
C TYR A 282 7.86 31.08 16.60
N PHE A 283 8.80 30.93 17.53
CA PHE A 283 9.72 31.99 17.93
C PHE A 283 11.04 31.76 17.22
N HIS A 284 11.46 32.75 16.43
CA HIS A 284 12.75 32.73 15.74
C HIS A 284 13.62 33.86 16.28
N GLY A 285 14.91 33.59 16.50
CA GLY A 285 15.86 34.60 16.90
C GLY A 285 17.20 34.44 16.21
N VAL A 286 17.87 35.56 15.92
CA VAL A 286 19.21 35.58 15.31
C VAL A 286 20.15 36.43 16.16
N GLU A 287 21.31 35.87 16.49
CA GLU A 287 22.33 36.56 17.30
C GLU A 287 22.76 37.90 16.68
N LYS A 288 22.84 38.95 17.51
CA LYS A 288 23.29 40.27 17.07
C LYS A 288 24.77 40.24 16.70
N GLY A 289 25.06 40.53 15.43
CA GLY A 289 26.43 40.53 14.89
C GLY A 289 26.86 39.20 14.27
N GLY A 290 25.98 38.19 14.28
CA GLY A 290 26.14 36.92 13.59
C GLY A 290 24.94 36.57 12.71
N TYR A 291 24.89 35.31 12.27
CA TYR A 291 23.75 34.71 11.55
C TYR A 291 23.25 33.42 12.22
N GLU A 292 23.74 33.13 13.43
CA GLU A 292 23.38 31.90 14.14
C GLU A 292 21.96 32.02 14.73
N PRO A 293 21.07 31.06 14.47
CA PRO A 293 19.76 31.02 15.09
C PRO A 293 19.90 30.70 16.59
N ILE A 294 19.00 31.26 17.40
CA ILE A 294 18.99 31.07 18.86
C ILE A 294 17.71 30.37 19.34
N ASP A 295 17.00 29.72 18.43
CA ASP A 295 15.67 29.15 18.66
C ASP A 295 15.68 28.09 19.78
N ASP A 296 16.78 27.34 19.90
CA ASP A 296 16.98 26.32 20.94
C ASP A 296 17.04 26.89 22.37
N TYR A 297 17.25 28.21 22.52
CA TYR A 297 17.22 28.90 23.81
C TYR A 297 15.83 29.42 24.19
N MET A 298 14.82 29.21 23.34
CA MET A 298 13.47 29.74 23.49
C MET A 298 12.45 28.61 23.64
N HIS A 299 12.02 28.38 24.88
CA HIS A 299 11.10 27.29 25.22
C HIS A 299 9.67 27.81 25.35
N LEU A 300 8.79 27.35 24.46
CA LEU A 300 7.38 27.72 24.45
C LEU A 300 6.55 26.70 25.23
N GLN A 301 5.72 27.21 26.14
CA GLN A 301 4.64 26.45 26.77
C GLN A 301 3.29 27.08 26.44
N TRP A 302 2.24 26.29 26.45
CA TRP A 302 0.87 26.78 26.28
C TRP A 302 -0.07 26.17 27.31
N SER A 303 -1.19 26.85 27.56
CA SER A 303 -2.30 26.37 28.38
C SER A 303 -3.62 26.93 27.87
N SER A 304 -4.72 26.27 28.21
CA SER A 304 -6.07 26.68 27.85
C SER A 304 -7.03 26.55 29.04
N ALA A 305 -8.32 26.77 28.83
CA ALA A 305 -9.32 26.54 29.88
C ALA A 305 -9.41 25.06 30.32
N VAL A 306 -8.96 24.12 29.47
CA VAL A 306 -9.08 22.68 29.68
C VAL A 306 -7.73 21.95 29.66
N GLN A 307 -6.63 22.69 29.56
CA GLN A 307 -5.26 22.16 29.51
C GLN A 307 -4.36 22.98 30.43
N ASP A 308 -3.65 22.29 31.32
CA ASP A 308 -2.59 22.89 32.13
C ASP A 308 -1.34 23.19 31.28
N TRP A 309 -0.40 23.93 31.84
CA TRP A 309 0.84 24.31 31.17
C TRP A 309 1.59 23.09 30.61
N THR A 310 1.72 23.04 29.30
CA THR A 310 2.36 21.97 28.54
C THR A 310 3.37 22.57 27.57
N ASP A 311 4.49 21.90 27.37
CA ASP A 311 5.48 22.32 26.36
C ASP A 311 4.87 22.22 24.95
N ALA A 312 5.19 23.18 24.08
CA ALA A 312 4.82 23.10 22.68
C ALA A 312 5.58 21.92 22.03
N GLY A 313 4.88 21.13 21.21
CA GLY A 313 5.51 20.04 20.48
C GLY A 313 6.36 20.52 19.32
N GLU A 314 7.07 19.60 18.67
CA GLU A 314 7.85 19.86 17.44
C GLU A 314 6.98 20.27 16.24
N ASP A 315 5.65 20.18 16.38
CA ASP A 315 4.69 20.64 15.39
C ASP A 315 4.37 22.15 15.52
N TYR A 316 4.99 22.84 16.48
CA TYR A 316 4.82 24.28 16.73
C TYR A 316 3.36 24.70 16.93
N THR A 317 2.49 23.77 17.35
CA THR A 317 1.09 24.08 17.64
C THR A 317 0.84 24.32 19.13
N ALA A 318 0.11 25.39 19.42
CA ALA A 318 -0.34 25.70 20.78
C ALA A 318 -1.68 25.03 21.07
N GLY A 319 -1.68 23.69 20.98
CA GLY A 319 -2.85 22.85 21.22
C GLY A 319 -3.87 22.82 20.08
N VAL A 320 -5.10 22.42 20.43
CA VAL A 320 -6.21 22.33 19.50
C VAL A 320 -7.44 23.04 20.06
N VAL A 321 -8.07 23.87 19.24
CA VAL A 321 -9.36 24.51 19.54
C VAL A 321 -10.43 23.76 18.76
N THR A 322 -11.33 23.10 19.47
CA THR A 322 -12.42 22.34 18.87
C THR A 322 -13.71 23.16 18.79
N SER A 323 -14.44 23.01 17.68
CA SER A 323 -15.75 23.63 17.45
C SER A 323 -15.77 25.14 17.64
N LEU A 324 -14.83 25.84 16.99
CA LEU A 324 -14.77 27.29 17.01
C LEU A 324 -15.90 27.88 16.16
N LYS A 325 -16.98 28.29 16.83
CA LYS A 325 -18.21 28.80 16.20
C LYS A 325 -17.96 30.00 15.30
N ALA A 326 -18.84 30.19 14.32
CA ALA A 326 -18.89 31.39 13.49
C ALA A 326 -18.92 32.67 14.33
N GLY A 327 -18.06 33.64 14.01
CA GLY A 327 -17.87 34.87 14.80
C GLY A 327 -17.23 34.68 16.18
N GLY A 328 -16.88 33.44 16.56
CA GLY A 328 -16.31 33.10 17.85
C GLY A 328 -14.81 33.36 17.94
N HIS A 329 -14.27 33.32 19.16
CA HIS A 329 -12.84 33.36 19.41
C HIS A 329 -12.45 32.40 20.53
N ALA A 330 -11.21 31.95 20.51
CA ALA A 330 -10.57 31.20 21.57
C ALA A 330 -9.33 31.96 22.06
N GLU A 331 -9.06 31.88 23.36
CA GLU A 331 -7.85 32.43 23.97
C GLU A 331 -6.98 31.29 24.48
N ILE A 332 -5.74 31.26 23.99
CA ILE A 332 -4.68 30.36 24.44
C ILE A 332 -3.66 31.20 25.21
N LYS A 333 -3.26 30.74 26.38
CA LYS A 333 -2.17 31.37 27.14
C LYS A 333 -0.87 30.73 26.69
N LEU A 334 0.12 31.56 26.41
CA LEU A 334 1.46 31.11 26.07
C LEU A 334 2.45 31.57 27.13
N ARG A 335 3.56 30.86 27.27
CA ARG A 335 4.66 31.20 28.15
C ARG A 335 5.95 30.94 27.42
N LEU A 336 6.69 32.01 27.13
CA LEU A 336 8.02 31.95 26.57
C LEU A 336 9.04 31.99 27.71
N LYS A 337 9.86 30.95 27.83
CA LYS A 337 11.04 30.94 28.69
C LYS A 337 12.26 31.12 27.81
N VAL A 338 13.12 32.06 28.16
CA VAL A 338 14.40 32.26 27.48
C VAL A 338 15.51 31.83 28.42
N ASP A 339 16.39 30.96 27.95
CA ASP A 339 17.50 30.45 28.75
C ASP A 339 18.45 31.58 29.19
N ALA A 340 19.13 31.40 30.31
CA ALA A 340 20.02 32.42 30.87
C ALA A 340 21.26 32.65 30.00
N GLU A 341 21.67 31.62 29.26
CA GLU A 341 22.79 31.58 28.35
C GLU A 341 22.47 32.16 26.96
N ALA A 342 21.21 32.53 26.71
CA ALA A 342 20.80 33.07 25.42
C ALA A 342 21.60 34.34 25.07
N PRO A 343 22.26 34.39 23.90
CA PRO A 343 22.98 35.59 23.49
C PRO A 343 22.00 36.72 23.15
N ALA A 344 22.52 37.94 23.06
CA ALA A 344 21.70 39.06 22.62
C ALA A 344 21.29 38.87 21.15
N ALA A 345 19.99 38.89 20.86
CA ALA A 345 19.46 38.54 19.55
C ALA A 345 18.32 39.48 19.13
N ALA A 346 18.08 39.55 17.82
CA ALA A 346 16.82 40.06 17.28
C ALA A 346 15.85 38.87 17.18
N GLY A 347 14.67 38.99 17.76
CA GLY A 347 13.66 37.95 17.79
C GLY A 347 12.39 38.35 17.05
N VAL A 348 11.70 37.36 16.48
CA VAL A 348 10.39 37.51 15.84
C VAL A 348 9.51 36.34 16.25
N ALA A 349 8.30 36.60 16.70
CA ALA A 349 7.28 35.57 16.86
C ALA A 349 6.39 35.52 15.62
N PHE A 350 6.30 34.36 14.98
CA PHE A 350 5.44 34.06 13.85
C PHE A 350 4.19 33.32 14.33
N ILE A 351 3.03 33.89 14.06
CA ILE A 351 1.74 33.44 14.58
C ILE A 351 0.78 33.19 13.44
N ALA A 352 0.09 32.07 13.49
CA ALA A 352 -0.93 31.72 12.50
C ALA A 352 -1.98 30.78 13.10
N ALA A 353 -3.02 30.48 12.33
CA ALA A 353 -3.93 29.40 12.64
C ALA A 353 -4.36 28.65 11.38
N ASP A 354 -4.48 27.33 11.51
CA ASP A 354 -4.99 26.43 10.47
C ASP A 354 -6.23 25.72 10.97
N TYR A 355 -7.07 25.21 10.08
CA TYR A 355 -8.20 24.38 10.46
C TYR A 355 -8.42 23.20 9.51
N LEU A 356 -9.05 22.17 10.06
CA LEU A 356 -9.62 21.04 9.33
C LEU A 356 -11.04 20.80 9.84
N ASN A 357 -11.96 20.66 8.91
CA ASN A 357 -13.34 20.30 9.20
C ASN A 357 -13.56 18.80 9.00
N ASN A 358 -14.60 18.26 9.65
CA ASN A 358 -14.97 16.86 9.54
C ASN A 358 -15.39 16.45 8.12
N ASP A 359 -15.79 17.41 7.28
CA ASP A 359 -16.12 17.19 5.87
C ASP A 359 -14.87 17.13 4.95
N GLY A 360 -13.67 17.29 5.51
CA GLY A 360 -12.41 17.30 4.78
C GLY A 360 -12.02 18.66 4.23
N SER A 361 -12.86 19.70 4.38
CA SER A 361 -12.46 21.07 4.02
C SER A 361 -11.43 21.60 5.02
N CYS A 362 -10.39 22.27 4.51
CA CYS A 362 -9.32 22.82 5.34
C CYS A 362 -8.92 24.21 4.83
N GLY A 363 -8.30 24.99 5.71
CA GLY A 363 -7.80 26.32 5.39
C GLY A 363 -6.93 26.87 6.51
N GLY A 364 -6.49 28.11 6.38
CA GLY A 364 -5.71 28.76 7.41
C GLY A 364 -5.54 30.25 7.17
N SER A 365 -5.04 30.99 8.16
CA SER A 365 -4.67 32.39 7.98
C SER A 365 -3.73 32.53 6.77
N PRO A 366 -3.92 33.55 5.91
CA PRO A 366 -3.20 33.67 4.63
C PRO A 366 -1.68 33.76 4.82
N ASP A 367 -1.25 34.40 5.90
CA ASP A 367 0.13 34.67 6.24
C ASP A 367 0.42 34.24 7.68
N VAL A 368 1.71 34.18 8.03
CA VAL A 368 2.17 34.24 9.41
C VAL A 368 2.30 35.70 9.85
N ASP A 369 1.62 36.06 10.93
CA ASP A 369 1.73 37.37 11.57
C ASP A 369 3.06 37.44 12.34
N ALA A 370 3.85 38.48 12.08
CA ALA A 370 5.16 38.69 12.71
C ALA A 370 5.08 39.70 13.86
N TYR A 371 5.68 39.37 15.01
CA TYR A 371 5.80 40.23 16.18
C TYR A 371 7.26 40.33 16.62
N ASP A 372 7.87 41.50 16.38
CA ASP A 372 9.28 41.73 16.69
C ASP A 372 9.53 41.93 18.19
N PHE A 373 10.64 41.40 18.68
CA PHE A 373 11.17 41.64 20.03
C PHE A 373 12.70 41.54 20.05
N GLU A 374 13.32 41.98 21.13
CA GLU A 374 14.75 41.85 21.37
C GLU A 374 15.00 40.82 22.48
N VAL A 375 15.93 39.89 22.28
CA VAL A 375 16.53 39.14 23.39
C VAL A 375 17.74 39.90 23.88
N ALA A 376 17.70 40.34 25.14
CA ALA A 376 18.81 40.99 25.81
C ALA A 376 19.59 39.97 26.66
N ALA A 377 20.92 40.06 26.65
CA ALA A 377 21.75 39.26 27.54
C ALA A 377 21.40 39.51 29.03
N ALA A 378 21.68 38.52 29.87
CA ALA A 378 21.38 38.54 31.30
C ALA A 378 21.93 39.80 32.00
N GLY A 379 21.12 40.43 32.86
CA GLY A 379 21.49 41.63 33.62
C GLY A 379 21.01 42.97 33.03
N SER A 380 20.22 42.95 31.95
CA SER A 380 19.62 44.15 31.33
C SER A 380 18.22 44.44 31.89
N SER A 381 17.81 45.71 32.09
CA SER A 381 16.43 46.04 32.54
C SER A 381 15.39 46.01 31.40
N PRO A 382 14.14 45.57 31.65
CA PRO A 382 13.08 45.55 30.64
C PRO A 382 12.53 46.95 30.31
N ALA A 383 12.09 47.16 29.07
CA ALA A 383 11.50 48.39 28.53
C ALA A 383 10.10 48.09 27.92
N PRO A 384 9.21 49.09 27.71
CA PRO A 384 7.79 48.86 27.41
C PRO A 384 7.51 48.23 26.04
N SER A 385 6.29 47.65 25.89
CA SER A 385 5.82 46.81 24.77
C SER A 385 6.02 47.36 23.35
N ALA A 386 6.26 46.44 22.41
CA ALA A 386 6.32 46.71 20.97
C ALA A 386 4.91 46.89 20.38
N THR A 387 4.82 47.67 19.30
CA THR A 387 3.63 47.82 18.45
C THR A 387 3.95 47.28 17.06
N SER A 388 2.95 46.68 16.41
CA SER A 388 3.03 46.07 15.08
C SER A 388 3.57 47.04 14.02
N GLY A 389 4.53 46.59 13.20
CA GLY A 389 4.99 47.32 12.02
C GLY A 389 4.29 46.81 10.75
N THR A 390 3.53 47.68 10.08
CA THR A 390 3.01 47.43 8.72
C THR A 390 3.87 48.20 7.72
N ALA A 391 4.52 47.51 6.79
CA ALA A 391 5.22 48.13 5.67
C ALA A 391 4.34 48.08 4.40
N GLY A 392 4.00 49.27 3.87
CA GLY A 392 3.79 49.49 2.43
C GLY A 392 2.36 49.48 1.89
N GLY A 393 1.73 50.65 1.83
CA GLY A 393 0.55 50.93 0.99
C GLY A 393 0.38 52.43 0.75
N THR A 394 0.98 52.94 -0.32
CA THR A 394 0.86 54.34 -0.77
C THR A 394 -0.48 54.58 -1.45
N GLY A 395 -1.12 55.72 -1.16
CA GLY A 395 -2.16 56.30 -2.04
C GLY A 395 -3.34 56.96 -1.35
N THR A 396 -3.13 58.15 -0.80
CA THR A 396 -4.19 59.10 -0.44
C THR A 396 -4.97 59.53 -1.68
N GLN A 397 -6.30 59.35 -1.69
CA GLN A 397 -7.21 60.35 -2.25
C GLN A 397 -8.49 60.44 -1.41
N THR A 398 -8.72 61.64 -0.90
CA THR A 398 -9.95 62.09 -0.27
C THR A 398 -10.93 62.54 -1.34
N GLN A 399 -12.15 62.00 -1.38
CA GLN A 399 -13.35 62.84 -1.59
C GLN A 399 -14.69 62.14 -1.28
N THR A 400 -15.44 62.83 -0.40
CA THR A 400 -16.89 63.07 -0.39
C THR A 400 -17.93 61.94 -0.27
N THR A 401 -18.71 62.12 0.79
CA THR A 401 -20.08 61.65 1.05
C THR A 401 -21.04 61.71 -0.14
N SER A 402 -21.82 60.63 -0.34
CA SER A 402 -23.25 60.71 -0.64
C SER A 402 -23.98 59.43 -0.24
N THR A 403 -25.19 59.62 0.27
CA THR A 403 -26.13 58.65 0.84
C THR A 403 -26.99 57.97 -0.25
N GLN A 404 -27.48 56.74 0.05
CA GLN A 404 -28.63 56.00 -0.51
C GLN A 404 -28.44 55.12 -1.78
N PRO A 405 -29.33 54.14 -2.05
CA PRO A 405 -29.61 52.93 -1.27
C PRO A 405 -29.61 51.64 -2.15
N LEU A 406 -29.87 50.51 -1.49
CA LEU A 406 -30.15 49.15 -2.00
C LEU A 406 -30.72 49.04 -3.43
N SER A 407 -30.21 48.09 -4.21
CA SER A 407 -30.94 47.47 -5.33
C SER A 407 -30.73 45.96 -5.30
N THR A 408 -31.84 45.27 -5.05
CA THR A 408 -32.03 43.84 -5.20
C THR A 408 -31.95 43.47 -6.68
N THR A 409 -31.27 42.38 -7.02
CA THR A 409 -31.52 41.68 -8.28
C THR A 409 -31.63 40.20 -8.00
N THR A 410 -32.88 39.76 -8.05
CA THR A 410 -33.32 38.38 -8.07
C THR A 410 -32.84 37.74 -9.37
N GLY A 411 -31.93 36.78 -9.27
CA GLY A 411 -31.48 35.94 -10.38
C GLY A 411 -31.62 34.47 -10.01
N THR A 412 -32.78 33.89 -10.30
CA THR A 412 -33.02 32.45 -10.27
C THR A 412 -32.22 31.77 -11.38
N LEU A 413 -31.33 30.85 -11.02
CA LEU A 413 -30.74 29.86 -11.93
C LEU A 413 -31.11 28.45 -11.48
N ALA A 414 -32.07 27.92 -12.24
CA ALA A 414 -32.35 26.55 -12.62
C ALA A 414 -31.54 25.40 -11.97
N SER A 415 -32.29 24.57 -11.26
CA SER A 415 -32.33 23.12 -11.33
C SER A 415 -31.65 22.50 -12.57
N THR A 416 -30.63 21.68 -12.32
CA THR A 416 -30.42 20.45 -13.07
C THR A 416 -30.34 19.31 -12.08
N GLY A 417 -31.47 18.60 -11.93
CA GLY A 417 -31.51 17.33 -11.21
C GLY A 417 -30.87 16.21 -12.01
N SER A 418 -30.39 15.21 -11.27
CA SER A 418 -30.30 13.76 -11.57
C SER A 418 -29.08 13.20 -10.83
N SER A 419 -29.09 12.07 -10.14
CA SER A 419 -30.13 11.19 -9.63
C SER A 419 -29.46 10.38 -8.52
N SER A 420 -30.17 10.18 -7.41
CA SER A 420 -29.78 9.23 -6.37
C SER A 420 -29.86 7.81 -6.92
N ALA A 421 -28.74 7.12 -7.00
CA ALA A 421 -28.70 5.68 -7.22
C ALA A 421 -27.47 5.06 -6.53
N LEU A 422 -27.50 5.00 -5.19
CA LEU A 422 -26.62 4.10 -4.43
C LEU A 422 -27.43 3.45 -3.31
N PRO A 423 -27.94 2.23 -3.57
CA PRO A 423 -27.81 1.16 -2.59
C PRO A 423 -27.32 -0.13 -3.27
N GLN A 424 -26.01 -0.28 -3.48
CA GLN A 424 -25.38 -1.57 -3.85
C GLN A 424 -23.97 -1.77 -3.27
N LEU A 425 -23.66 -1.23 -2.09
CA LEU A 425 -22.44 -1.57 -1.34
C LEU A 425 -22.78 -2.13 0.04
N ALA A 426 -23.69 -3.09 0.07
CA ALA A 426 -23.93 -3.97 1.22
C ALA A 426 -23.82 -5.42 0.72
N GLY A 427 -22.61 -5.96 0.66
CA GLY A 427 -22.42 -7.35 0.25
C GLY A 427 -21.01 -7.73 -0.18
N ALA A 428 -19.98 -7.47 0.64
CA ALA A 428 -18.66 -8.07 0.43
C ALA A 428 -17.82 -8.21 1.71
N ALA A 429 -18.46 -8.38 2.88
CA ALA A 429 -17.78 -8.74 4.11
C ALA A 429 -18.40 -10.06 4.62
N GLY A 430 -17.91 -11.21 4.14
CA GLY A 430 -18.46 -12.48 4.63
C GLY A 430 -18.14 -13.79 3.89
N ALA A 431 -17.11 -13.89 3.05
CA ALA A 431 -16.85 -15.15 2.33
C ALA A 431 -15.38 -15.60 2.23
N ALA A 432 -14.46 -15.09 3.07
CA ALA A 432 -13.03 -15.44 2.97
C ALA A 432 -12.41 -15.98 4.28
N MET A 433 -13.18 -16.68 5.11
CA MET A 433 -12.70 -17.38 6.32
C MET A 433 -13.18 -18.84 6.40
N ALA A 434 -13.36 -19.51 5.26
CA ALA A 434 -13.90 -20.88 5.23
C ALA A 434 -13.13 -21.90 4.35
N LEU A 435 -11.94 -21.57 3.84
CA LEU A 435 -11.15 -22.50 3.02
C LEU A 435 -9.67 -22.52 3.42
N GLY A 436 -9.38 -22.59 4.73
CA GLY A 436 -8.01 -22.49 5.24
C GLY A 436 -7.66 -23.42 6.41
N ALA A 437 -8.44 -24.49 6.65
CA ALA A 437 -8.09 -25.50 7.64
C ALA A 437 -8.76 -26.83 7.31
N GLY A 438 -8.07 -27.73 6.60
CA GLY A 438 -8.58 -29.09 6.43
C GLY A 438 -8.01 -29.88 5.26
N ALA A 439 -6.68 -30.01 5.14
CA ALA A 439 -6.07 -31.07 4.31
C ALA A 439 -4.57 -31.26 4.58
N VAL A 440 -4.16 -31.43 5.84
CA VAL A 440 -2.83 -32.01 6.11
C VAL A 440 -3.00 -33.13 7.14
N ILE A 441 -2.46 -34.31 6.78
CA ILE A 441 -2.19 -35.50 7.60
C ILE A 441 -3.36 -36.50 7.76
N LEU A 442 -3.55 -37.35 6.75
CA LEU A 442 -3.95 -38.75 6.95
C LEU A 442 -3.25 -39.67 5.94
N VAL A 443 -1.94 -39.89 6.12
CA VAL A 443 -1.23 -41.07 5.59
C VAL A 443 -0.20 -41.53 6.61
N ARG A 444 -0.56 -42.52 7.45
CA ARG A 444 0.32 -43.67 7.78
C ARG A 444 -0.37 -44.68 8.68
N ARG A 445 -0.73 -45.84 8.09
CA ARG A 445 -0.33 -47.21 8.47
C ARG A 445 -1.42 -48.19 8.09
N ARG A 446 -1.16 -48.96 7.03
CA ARG A 446 -1.45 -50.40 6.95
C ARG A 446 -0.71 -50.99 5.75
N GLN A 447 0.39 -51.67 6.04
CA GLN A 447 0.79 -52.87 5.33
C GLN A 447 0.90 -53.96 6.40
N THR A 448 0.16 -55.03 6.20
CA THR A 448 0.38 -56.34 6.83
C THR A 448 0.61 -57.33 5.69
N PRO A 449 1.66 -58.14 5.73
CA PRO A 449 1.61 -59.49 5.20
C PRO A 449 1.29 -60.47 6.33
N ALA A 450 0.29 -61.32 6.09
CA ALA A 450 0.05 -62.52 6.86
C ALA A 450 1.15 -63.54 6.57
N VAL A 451 1.77 -64.08 7.63
CA VAL A 451 2.48 -65.37 7.62
C VAL A 451 1.84 -66.23 8.70
N VAL A 452 1.40 -67.42 8.26
CA VAL A 452 0.93 -68.53 9.08
C VAL A 452 2.10 -69.11 9.89
N SER A 453 1.92 -69.32 11.20
CA SER A 453 2.19 -70.63 11.85
C SER A 453 1.96 -70.59 13.37
N ALA A 454 1.22 -71.61 13.83
CA ALA A 454 1.30 -72.34 15.10
C ALA A 454 1.16 -71.62 16.45
N GLY A 455 0.18 -72.13 17.24
CA GLY A 455 0.50 -72.58 18.60
C GLY A 455 -0.37 -72.06 19.74
N SER A 456 -1.23 -72.96 20.22
CA SER A 456 -1.39 -73.28 21.65
C SER A 456 -2.19 -72.35 22.59
N ALA A 457 -3.36 -72.91 22.98
CA ALA A 457 -3.89 -73.03 24.34
C ALA A 457 -4.68 -71.88 24.99
N GLY A 458 -5.85 -72.25 25.53
CA GLY A 458 -6.36 -71.67 26.78
C GLY A 458 -7.83 -71.23 26.79
N SER A 459 -8.72 -72.20 26.99
CA SER A 459 -10.06 -72.22 27.64
C SER A 459 -10.87 -70.95 28.02
N PRO A 460 -12.21 -71.09 28.14
CA PRO A 460 -13.17 -69.99 28.15
C PRO A 460 -13.69 -69.61 29.55
N GLY A 461 -14.20 -68.38 29.67
CA GLY A 461 -15.12 -67.93 30.73
C GLY A 461 -16.24 -67.10 30.10
N SER A 462 -17.46 -67.65 30.04
CA SER A 462 -18.63 -67.24 30.86
C SER A 462 -19.04 -65.78 30.64
N ALA A 463 -20.14 -65.50 29.91
CA ALA A 463 -21.54 -65.67 30.30
C ALA A 463 -22.19 -64.28 30.47
N SER A 464 -23.06 -63.90 29.54
CA SER A 464 -24.51 -63.66 29.76
C SER A 464 -25.09 -62.94 28.55
#